data_AF-A0A6B3GW47-F1
#
_entry.id   AF-A0A6B3GW47-F1
#
_cell.length_a   1.000
_cell.length_b   1.000
_cell.length_c   1.000
_cell.angle_alpha   90.00
_cell.angle_beta   90.00
_cell.angle_gamma   90.00
#
_symmetry.space_group_name_H-M   'P 1'
#
loop_
_entity.id
_entity.type
_entity.pdbx_description
1 polymer ?
#
loop_
_entity_poly.entity_id
_entity_poly.type
_entity_poly.pdbx_seq_one_letter_code
_entity_poly.pdbx_strand_id
1 'polypeptide(L)'
;MTGEPARVRQMWHLMEPLHAVLYYAPAAFEEAAALGYDTEERWASYFAWRAAPLGAAGADEVVRTFHSFAPRVVDRHVPAGWA
;
A
#
# COMPACT_ATOMS: atom_id res chain seq x y z
N MET A 1 -27.07 3.79 -9.19
CA MET A 1 -26.52 2.84 -10.19
C MET A 1 -27.19 1.50 -9.96
N THR A 2 -27.61 0.80 -11.02
CA THR A 2 -28.21 -0.55 -10.95
C THR A 2 -27.32 -1.55 -11.70
N GLY A 3 -27.58 -2.85 -11.52
CA GLY A 3 -26.84 -3.92 -12.21
C GLY A 3 -25.50 -4.28 -11.56
N GLU A 4 -24.66 -4.98 -12.33
CA GLU A 4 -23.38 -5.53 -11.86
C GLU A 4 -22.42 -4.46 -11.28
N PRO A 5 -22.23 -3.26 -11.88
CA PRO A 5 -21.37 -2.23 -11.30
C PRO A 5 -21.81 -1.75 -9.90
N ALA A 6 -23.12 -1.77 -9.63
CA ALA A 6 -23.64 -1.43 -8.31
C ALA A 6 -23.29 -2.51 -7.28
N ARG A 7 -23.35 -3.79 -7.67
CA ARG A 7 -22.96 -4.92 -6.82
C ARG A 7 -21.46 -4.95 -6.55
N VAL A 8 -20.62 -4.67 -7.56
CA VAL A 8 -19.16 -4.55 -7.39
C VAL A 8 -18.82 -3.43 -6.40
N ARG A 9 -19.46 -2.27 -6.54
CA ARG A 9 -19.28 -1.15 -5.59
C ARG A 9 -19.72 -1.53 -4.17
N GLN A 10 -20.85 -2.21 -4.02
CA GLN A 10 -21.32 -2.68 -2.72
C GLN A 10 -20.30 -3.65 -2.09
N MET A 11 -19.80 -4.60 -2.87
CA MET A 11 -18.77 -5.54 -2.40
C MET A 11 -17.50 -4.81 -1.95
N TRP A 12 -17.06 -3.79 -2.69
CA TRP A 12 -15.93 -2.96 -2.27
C TRP A 12 -16.19 -2.31 -0.90
N HIS A 13 -17.37 -1.73 -0.65
CA HIS A 13 -17.67 -1.13 0.66
C HIS A 13 -17.65 -2.15 1.82
N LEU A 14 -18.02 -3.41 1.55
CA LEU A 14 -17.99 -4.47 2.56
C LEU A 14 -16.56 -4.95 2.84
N MET A 15 -15.70 -4.97 1.83
CA MET A 15 -14.31 -5.44 1.92
C MET A 15 -13.32 -4.37 2.35
N GLU A 16 -13.60 -3.10 2.07
CA GLU A 16 -12.72 -1.97 2.37
C GLU A 16 -12.30 -1.92 3.85
N PRO A 17 -13.18 -2.18 4.86
CA PRO A 17 -12.75 -2.22 6.25
C PRO A 17 -11.68 -3.26 6.54
N LEU A 18 -11.74 -4.43 5.90
CA LEU A 18 -10.73 -5.48 6.07
C LEU A 18 -9.38 -5.05 5.47
N HIS A 19 -9.40 -4.42 4.30
CA HIS A 19 -8.22 -3.85 3.66
C HIS A 19 -7.64 -2.68 4.47
N ALA A 20 -8.48 -1.83 5.03
CA ALA A 20 -8.10 -0.65 5.79
C ALA A 20 -7.34 -0.99 7.08
N VAL A 21 -7.63 -2.12 7.73
CA VAL A 21 -6.91 -2.56 8.95
C VAL A 21 -5.40 -2.57 8.73
N LEU A 22 -4.91 -3.08 7.59
CA LEU A 22 -3.48 -3.15 7.30
C LEU A 22 -2.80 -1.78 7.20
N TYR A 23 -3.54 -0.73 6.84
CA TYR A 23 -2.96 0.60 6.64
C TYR A 23 -3.18 1.57 7.81
N TYR A 24 -4.07 1.24 8.74
CA TYR A 24 -4.49 2.16 9.79
C TYR A 24 -4.47 1.57 11.21
N ALA A 25 -4.40 0.23 11.38
CA ALA A 25 -4.31 -0.35 12.71
C ALA A 25 -2.94 -0.03 13.34
N PRO A 26 -2.88 0.36 14.64
CA PRO A 26 -1.62 0.61 15.33
C PRO A 26 -0.60 -0.52 15.19
N ALA A 27 -1.07 -1.77 15.29
CA ALA A 27 -0.24 -2.96 15.12
C ALA A 27 0.49 -3.01 13.76
N ALA A 28 -0.10 -2.51 12.67
CA ALA A 28 0.56 -2.49 11.37
C ALA A 28 1.73 -1.50 11.30
N PHE A 29 1.65 -0.40 12.08
CA PHE A 29 2.76 0.54 12.23
C PHE A 29 3.82 -0.03 13.17
N GLU A 30 3.42 -0.66 14.28
CA GLU A 30 4.35 -1.32 15.21
C GLU A 30 5.21 -2.38 14.50
N GLU A 31 4.60 -3.23 13.67
CA GLU A 31 5.32 -4.21 12.86
C GLU A 31 6.22 -3.56 11.81
N ALA A 32 5.77 -2.49 11.15
CA ALA A 32 6.60 -1.77 10.18
C ALA A 32 7.83 -1.14 10.85
N ALA A 33 7.66 -0.55 12.04
CA ALA A 33 8.74 0.02 12.84
C ALA A 33 9.72 -1.06 13.31
N ALA A 34 9.22 -2.24 13.71
CA ALA A 34 10.05 -3.37 14.11
C ALA A 34 10.93 -3.90 12.96
N LEU A 35 10.46 -3.77 11.72
CA LEU A 35 11.22 -4.06 10.50
C LEU A 35 12.15 -2.92 10.06
N GLY A 36 12.17 -1.79 10.78
CA GLY A 36 13.04 -0.65 10.51
C GLY A 36 12.49 0.37 9.51
N TYR A 37 11.20 0.28 9.14
CA TYR A 37 10.57 1.30 8.30
C TYR A 37 10.18 2.53 9.11
N ASP A 38 10.27 3.70 8.47
CA ASP A 38 9.72 4.93 9.01
C ASP A 38 8.19 4.82 9.12
N THR A 39 7.67 5.23 10.27
CA THR A 39 6.24 5.25 10.60
C THR A 39 5.74 6.61 11.05
N GLU A 40 6.60 7.64 11.07
CA GLU A 40 6.19 9.03 11.33
C GLU A 40 5.35 9.56 10.17
N GLU A 41 5.75 9.24 8.94
CA GLU A 41 4.97 9.48 7.73
C GLU A 41 4.30 8.19 7.25
N ARG A 42 2.99 8.23 6.95
CA ARG A 42 2.21 7.07 6.48
C ARG A 42 2.82 6.38 5.24
N TRP A 43 3.50 7.13 4.38
CA TRP A 43 3.84 6.66 3.04
C TRP A 43 4.92 5.58 3.02
N ALA A 44 5.91 5.64 3.89
CA ALA A 44 7.00 4.66 3.91
C ALA A 44 6.45 3.25 4.23
N SER A 45 5.74 3.09 5.35
CA SER A 45 5.09 1.82 5.70
C SER A 45 4.01 1.39 4.69
N TYR A 46 3.25 2.35 4.12
CA TYR A 46 2.25 2.06 3.09
C TYR A 46 2.86 1.41 1.84
N PHE A 47 3.94 1.98 1.30
CA PHE A 47 4.58 1.43 0.10
C PHE A 47 5.28 0.11 0.40
N ALA A 48 5.90 -0.02 1.58
CA ALA A 48 6.47 -1.30 2.03
C ALA A 48 5.42 -2.41 2.04
N TRP A 49 4.28 -2.21 2.70
CA TRP A 49 3.21 -3.23 2.75
C TRP A 49 2.59 -3.51 1.40
N ARG A 50 2.25 -2.46 0.64
CA ARG A 50 1.53 -2.62 -0.62
C ARG A 50 2.40 -3.27 -1.69
N ALA A 51 3.70 -2.99 -1.71
CA ALA A 51 4.63 -3.55 -2.68
C ALA A 51 5.18 -4.92 -2.27
N ALA A 52 5.06 -5.33 -0.99
CA ALA A 52 5.65 -6.58 -0.47
C ALA A 52 5.35 -7.82 -1.32
N PRO A 53 4.13 -8.02 -1.85
CA PRO A 53 3.83 -9.18 -2.70
C PRO A 53 4.58 -9.24 -4.03
N LEU A 54 5.19 -8.13 -4.48
CA LEU A 54 5.99 -8.07 -5.71
C LEU A 54 7.43 -8.60 -5.50
N GLY A 55 7.83 -8.89 -4.26
CA GLY A 55 9.21 -9.23 -3.93
C GLY A 55 10.09 -7.97 -3.90
N ALA A 56 11.37 -8.12 -4.27
CA ALA A 56 12.37 -7.04 -4.23
C ALA A 56 12.20 -6.01 -5.37
N ALA A 57 11.00 -5.47 -5.54
CA ALA A 57 10.64 -4.58 -6.64
C ALA A 57 11.13 -3.14 -6.41
N GLY A 58 11.94 -2.61 -7.35
CA GLY A 58 12.36 -1.21 -7.32
C GLY A 58 11.22 -0.24 -7.64
N ALA A 59 11.48 1.07 -7.46
CA ALA A 59 10.48 2.13 -7.67
C ALA A 59 9.83 2.09 -9.07
N ASP A 60 10.60 1.84 -10.13
CA ASP A 60 10.07 1.74 -11.50
C ASP A 60 8.97 0.68 -11.66
N GLU A 61 9.15 -0.49 -11.05
CA GLU A 61 8.17 -1.57 -11.08
C GLU A 61 6.94 -1.24 -10.24
N VAL A 62 7.14 -0.60 -9.09
CA VAL A 62 6.05 -0.14 -8.23
C VAL A 62 5.24 0.96 -8.91
N VAL A 63 5.87 1.91 -9.61
CA VAL A 63 5.17 2.95 -10.40
C VAL A 63 4.29 2.33 -11.47
N ARG A 64 4.83 1.36 -12.23
CA ARG A 64 4.07 0.66 -13.28
C ARG A 64 2.88 -0.09 -12.72
N THR A 65 3.06 -0.75 -11.57
CA THR A 65 2.02 -1.55 -10.92
C THR A 65 0.97 -0.64 -10.25
N PHE A 66 1.38 0.45 -9.62
CA PHE A 66 0.51 1.37 -8.88
C PHE A 66 0.20 2.61 -9.68
N HIS A 67 -0.33 2.41 -10.90
CA HIS A 67 -0.76 3.41 -11.89
C HIS A 67 -1.55 4.66 -11.38
N SER A 68 -1.96 4.70 -10.12
CA SER A 68 -2.66 5.82 -9.48
C SER A 68 -1.74 6.79 -8.70
N PHE A 69 -0.45 6.48 -8.57
CA PHE A 69 0.52 7.31 -7.83
C PHE A 69 1.42 8.11 -8.77
N ALA A 70 1.73 9.34 -8.36
CA ALA A 70 2.74 10.14 -9.04
C ALA A 70 4.13 9.49 -8.84
N PRO A 71 4.94 9.29 -9.91
CA PRO A 71 6.24 8.63 -9.80
C PRO A 71 7.13 9.17 -8.68
N ARG A 72 7.24 10.50 -8.56
CA ARG A 72 8.00 11.18 -7.51
C ARG A 72 7.64 10.79 -6.07
N VAL A 73 6.40 10.37 -5.83
CA VAL A 73 5.94 9.92 -4.50
C VAL A 73 6.42 8.50 -4.25
N VAL A 74 6.38 7.64 -5.26
CA VAL A 74 6.88 6.27 -5.19
C VAL A 74 8.39 6.27 -5.00
N ASP A 75 9.13 7.04 -5.82
CA ASP A 75 10.59 7.15 -5.77
C ASP A 75 11.12 7.59 -4.41
N ARG A 76 10.36 8.42 -3.69
CA ARG A 76 10.72 8.90 -2.35
C ARG A 76 10.56 7.84 -1.26
N HIS A 77 9.61 6.91 -1.39
CA HIS A 77 9.16 6.07 -0.28
C HIS A 77 9.35 4.58 -0.51
N VAL A 78 9.54 4.12 -1.75
CA VAL A 78 9.94 2.74 -2.03
C VAL A 78 11.45 2.62 -1.81
N PRO A 79 11.92 1.76 -0.89
CA PRO A 79 13.35 1.54 -0.70
C PRO A 79 14.01 1.02 -1.98
N ALA A 80 15.12 1.63 -2.39
CA ALA A 80 15.81 1.28 -3.64
C ALA A 80 16.44 -0.13 -3.63
N GLY A 81 16.72 -0.67 -2.45
CA GLY A 81 17.21 -2.03 -2.25
C GLY A 81 16.43 -2.63 -1.11
N TRP A 82 15.48 -3.50 -1.44
CA TRP A 82 14.91 -4.43 -0.48
C TRP A 82 16.08 -5.26 0.04
N ALA A 83 16.40 -5.13 1.32
CA ALA A 83 17.53 -5.81 1.97
C ALA A 83 17.01 -6.68 3.10
#